data_AF-A0A5N6UER1-F1
#
_entry.id   AF-A0A5N6UER1-F1
#
_cell.length_a   1.000
_cell.length_b   1.000
_cell.length_c   1.000
_cell.angle_alpha   90.00
_cell.angle_beta   90.00
_cell.angle_gamma   90.00
#
_symmetry.space_group_name_H-M   'P 1'
#
loop_
_entity.id
_entity.type
_entity.pdbx_description
1 polymer ?
#
loop_
_entity_poly.entity_id
_entity_poly.type
_entity_poly.pdbx_seq_one_letter_code
_entity_poly.pdbx_strand_id
1 'polypeptide(L)'
;MKFQAFIAVTLALLQTGFSSALPEGASVAARDDKRGSEQIAGLGSRKQQVTGAGGTTMDLAIAMLETKNMGTDYTYGDGKTGDATNFGIFKQNWYMLRHSASEFLGQSVGDVKNGAILNSDLGKDIKARHDGEAKFGFDVWFAGHRNGESGVQNPNTDDIKRYRDAVQWIKSQIESNKKYESDDTRFWVDVTAI
;
A
#
# COMPACT_ATOMS: atom_id res chain seq x y z
N MET A 1 -61.34 23.77 55.35
CA MET A 1 -60.26 24.04 56.33
C MET A 1 -59.32 22.84 56.36
N LYS A 2 -58.02 23.11 56.13
CA LYS A 2 -56.83 22.32 56.47
C LYS A 2 -56.63 20.93 55.81
N PHE A 3 -55.78 20.98 54.78
CA PHE A 3 -54.90 19.92 54.29
C PHE A 3 -54.05 19.28 55.41
N GLN A 4 -53.79 17.97 55.32
CA GLN A 4 -52.48 17.41 55.65
C GLN A 4 -52.12 16.32 54.64
N ALA A 5 -50.97 16.52 54.00
CA ALA A 5 -50.42 15.76 52.91
C ALA A 5 -49.58 14.58 53.41
N PHE A 6 -49.66 13.45 52.71
CA PHE A 6 -48.73 12.33 52.84
C PHE A 6 -47.37 12.72 52.23
N ILE A 7 -46.30 12.51 53.00
CA ILE A 7 -44.91 12.67 52.56
C ILE A 7 -44.56 11.46 51.68
N ALA A 8 -44.35 11.70 50.39
CA ALA A 8 -43.74 10.72 49.48
C ALA A 8 -42.23 10.99 49.42
N VAL A 9 -41.44 10.06 49.94
CA VAL A 9 -39.98 10.04 49.78
C VAL A 9 -39.68 9.63 48.33
N THR A 10 -39.20 10.58 47.53
CA THR A 10 -38.67 10.32 46.18
C THR A 10 -37.15 10.20 46.26
N LEU A 11 -36.65 8.99 45.97
CA LEU A 11 -35.23 8.68 45.87
C LEU A 11 -34.74 9.10 44.46
N ALA A 12 -34.05 10.24 44.36
CA ALA A 12 -33.44 10.67 43.11
C ALA A 12 -32.07 9.97 42.93
N LEU A 13 -32.00 9.03 41.99
CA LEU A 13 -30.74 8.47 41.50
C LEU A 13 -30.10 9.46 40.52
N LEU A 14 -29.05 10.15 40.96
CA LEU A 14 -28.15 10.93 40.10
C LEU A 14 -27.27 9.97 39.30
N GLN A 15 -27.58 9.78 38.01
CA GLN A 15 -26.66 9.19 37.04
C GLN A 15 -25.64 10.26 36.61
N THR A 16 -24.43 10.19 37.15
CA THR A 16 -23.30 10.99 36.65
C THR A 16 -22.78 10.34 35.37
N GLY A 17 -23.13 10.92 34.22
CA GLY A 17 -22.50 10.58 32.95
C GLY A 17 -21.07 11.11 32.93
N PHE A 18 -20.09 10.20 32.94
CA PHE A 18 -18.71 10.55 32.58
C PHE A 18 -18.66 10.74 31.07
N SER A 19 -18.83 11.97 30.57
CA SER A 19 -18.35 12.34 29.25
C SER A 19 -16.83 12.38 29.30
N SER A 20 -16.18 11.33 28.80
CA SER A 20 -14.76 11.39 28.48
C SER A 20 -14.60 12.38 27.33
N ALA A 21 -14.17 13.60 27.64
CA ALA A 21 -13.72 14.55 26.65
C ALA A 21 -12.55 13.91 25.89
N LEU A 22 -12.71 13.76 24.57
CA LEU A 22 -11.60 13.43 23.69
C LEU A 22 -10.58 14.58 23.81
N PRO A 23 -9.27 14.30 23.87
CA PRO A 23 -8.27 15.35 23.97
C PRO A 23 -8.35 16.24 22.72
N GLU A 24 -8.75 17.50 22.93
CA GLU A 24 -8.51 18.60 22.00
C GLU A 24 -6.99 18.68 21.76
N GLY A 25 -6.57 18.55 20.50
CA GLY A 25 -5.19 18.85 20.12
C GLY A 25 -4.42 17.78 19.36
N ALA A 26 -5.06 16.68 18.91
CA ALA A 26 -4.50 15.95 17.78
C ALA A 26 -4.69 16.79 16.51
N SER A 27 -3.78 17.75 16.29
CA SER A 27 -3.57 18.38 15.00
C SER A 27 -3.32 17.26 13.99
N VAL A 28 -4.36 16.83 13.29
CA VAL A 28 -4.23 16.10 12.04
C VAL A 28 -3.60 17.12 11.09
N ALA A 29 -2.27 17.15 11.04
CA ALA A 29 -1.56 17.94 10.06
C ALA A 29 -2.17 17.57 8.70
N ALA A 30 -2.76 18.55 8.02
CA ALA A 30 -3.26 18.35 6.66
C ALA A 30 -2.09 17.83 5.84
N ARG A 31 -2.19 16.58 5.38
CA ARG A 31 -1.14 15.99 4.55
C ARG A 31 -1.14 16.71 3.21
N ASP A 32 -0.08 17.45 2.92
CA ASP A 32 0.15 18.19 1.67
C ASP A 32 0.30 17.28 0.43
N ASP A 33 0.15 15.96 0.55
CA ASP A 33 0.28 15.06 -0.59
C ASP A 33 -0.94 15.22 -1.50
N LYS A 34 -0.67 15.75 -2.71
CA LYS A 34 -1.62 15.74 -3.82
C LYS A 34 -2.05 14.30 -4.05
N ARG A 35 -3.35 14.06 -3.96
CA ARG A 35 -3.96 12.75 -4.13
C ARG A 35 -5.32 12.91 -4.79
N GLY A 36 -5.83 11.84 -5.37
CA GLY A 36 -7.15 11.87 -5.98
C GLY A 36 -7.51 10.56 -6.65
N SER A 37 -8.49 10.65 -7.55
CA SER A 37 -8.86 9.54 -8.43
C SER A 37 -9.03 9.99 -9.88
N GLU A 38 -8.87 9.06 -10.80
CA GLU A 38 -9.08 9.23 -12.23
C GLU A 38 -9.68 7.94 -12.83
N GLN A 39 -10.37 8.03 -13.96
CA GLN A 39 -10.88 6.86 -14.68
C GLN A 39 -9.84 6.40 -15.71
N ILE A 40 -9.44 5.13 -15.63
CA ILE A 40 -8.51 4.50 -16.56
C ILE A 40 -9.23 3.33 -17.23
N ALA A 41 -9.59 3.52 -18.51
CA ALA A 41 -10.33 2.52 -19.27
C ALA A 41 -9.64 1.15 -19.23
N GLY A 42 -10.37 0.11 -18.82
CA GLY A 42 -9.89 -1.27 -18.74
C GLY A 42 -9.08 -1.62 -17.48
N LEU A 43 -8.85 -0.66 -16.57
CA LEU A 43 -8.15 -0.91 -15.31
C LEU A 43 -8.93 -1.89 -14.42
N GLY A 44 -10.26 -1.87 -14.46
CA GLY A 44 -11.11 -2.80 -13.73
C GLY A 44 -10.85 -4.26 -14.12
N SER A 45 -10.80 -4.55 -15.42
CA SER A 45 -10.41 -5.86 -15.92
C SER A 45 -8.98 -6.23 -15.51
N ARG A 46 -8.06 -5.26 -15.50
CA ARG A 46 -6.68 -5.49 -15.06
C ARG A 46 -6.58 -5.80 -13.56
N LYS A 47 -7.32 -5.10 -12.70
CA LYS A 47 -7.42 -5.43 -11.26
C LYS A 47 -7.87 -6.87 -11.07
N GLN A 48 -8.88 -7.31 -11.81
CA GLN A 48 -9.38 -8.68 -11.77
C GLN A 48 -8.35 -9.71 -12.23
N GLN A 49 -7.50 -9.39 -13.22
CA GLN A 49 -6.37 -10.25 -13.60
C GLN A 49 -5.35 -10.37 -12.46
N VAL A 50 -5.01 -9.26 -11.79
CA VAL A 50 -4.07 -9.26 -10.66
C VAL A 50 -4.62 -10.11 -9.50
N THR A 51 -5.87 -9.90 -9.10
CA THR A 51 -6.47 -10.71 -8.03
C THR A 51 -6.67 -12.17 -8.43
N GLY A 52 -7.02 -12.43 -9.70
CA GLY A 52 -7.15 -13.78 -10.24
C GLY A 52 -5.83 -14.55 -10.30
N ALA A 53 -4.69 -13.85 -10.38
CA ALA A 53 -3.35 -14.42 -10.33
C ALA A 53 -2.79 -14.56 -8.90
N GLY A 54 -3.62 -14.31 -7.87
CA GLY A 54 -3.24 -14.44 -6.45
C GLY A 54 -2.91 -13.13 -5.74
N GLY A 55 -3.10 -11.99 -6.40
CA GLY A 55 -2.91 -10.67 -5.81
C GLY A 55 -4.00 -10.30 -4.78
N THR A 56 -3.61 -9.48 -3.81
CA THR A 56 -4.45 -8.93 -2.74
C THR A 56 -4.79 -7.46 -3.03
N THR A 57 -5.61 -6.84 -2.17
CA THR A 57 -5.84 -5.39 -2.22
C THR A 57 -4.57 -4.58 -1.96
N MET A 58 -3.60 -5.12 -1.20
CA MET A 58 -2.29 -4.51 -1.03
C MET A 58 -1.49 -4.54 -2.33
N ASP A 59 -1.50 -5.67 -3.05
CA ASP A 59 -0.85 -5.78 -4.36
C ASP A 59 -1.44 -4.77 -5.36
N LEU A 60 -2.78 -4.66 -5.40
CA LEU A 60 -3.45 -3.64 -6.22
C LEU A 60 -2.98 -2.23 -5.84
N ALA A 61 -2.91 -1.90 -4.56
CA ALA A 61 -2.50 -0.57 -4.11
C ALA A 61 -1.06 -0.22 -4.50
N ILE A 62 -0.13 -1.18 -4.36
CA ILE A 62 1.27 -1.01 -4.78
C ILE A 62 1.33 -0.80 -6.29
N ALA A 63 0.75 -1.71 -7.08
CA ALA A 63 0.78 -1.61 -8.55
C ALA A 63 0.11 -0.33 -9.08
N MET A 64 -0.94 0.15 -8.41
CA MET A 64 -1.67 1.37 -8.74
C MET A 64 -0.86 2.64 -8.50
N LEU A 65 0.01 2.63 -7.48
CA LEU A 65 0.95 3.71 -7.23
C LEU A 65 2.05 3.74 -8.29
N GLU A 66 2.58 2.56 -8.66
CA GLU A 66 3.74 2.42 -9.55
C GLU A 66 3.44 2.77 -11.01
N THR A 67 2.26 2.43 -11.52
CA THR A 67 1.85 2.73 -12.90
C THR A 67 0.36 3.07 -13.00
N LYS A 68 -0.01 3.83 -14.04
CA LYS A 68 -1.41 4.21 -14.26
C LYS A 68 -2.31 3.03 -14.64
N ASN A 69 -1.77 2.06 -15.37
CA ASN A 69 -2.49 0.93 -15.96
C ASN A 69 -2.20 -0.41 -15.27
N MET A 70 -1.39 -0.45 -14.19
CA MET A 70 -0.86 -1.70 -13.60
C MET A 70 -0.16 -2.58 -14.65
N GLY A 71 0.58 -1.93 -15.55
CA GLY A 71 1.26 -2.53 -16.70
C GLY A 71 2.78 -2.58 -16.54
N THR A 72 3.43 -3.11 -17.57
CA THR A 72 4.89 -3.29 -17.67
C THR A 72 5.46 -2.63 -18.93
N ASP A 73 4.70 -1.74 -19.56
CA ASP A 73 5.03 -1.01 -20.79
C ASP A 73 5.85 0.28 -20.54
N TYR A 74 6.40 0.43 -19.33
CA TYR A 74 7.37 1.46 -19.01
C TYR A 74 8.74 1.14 -19.64
N THR A 75 9.62 2.15 -19.76
CA THR A 75 10.99 1.97 -20.24
C THR A 75 11.66 0.79 -19.54
N TYR A 76 12.29 -0.12 -20.28
CA TYR A 76 12.92 -1.32 -19.70
C TYR A 76 13.78 -0.97 -18.47
N GLY A 77 13.56 -1.71 -17.38
CA GLY A 77 14.28 -1.49 -16.13
C GLY A 77 13.93 -0.18 -15.42
N ASP A 78 12.88 0.53 -15.84
CA ASP A 78 12.60 1.92 -15.47
C ASP A 78 13.77 2.88 -15.77
N GLY A 79 14.58 2.56 -16.80
CA GLY A 79 15.80 3.29 -17.14
C GLY A 79 16.97 3.06 -16.18
N LYS A 80 16.83 2.15 -15.21
CA LYS A 80 17.84 1.79 -14.22
C LYS A 80 18.62 0.53 -14.63
N THR A 81 19.77 0.30 -13.99
CA THR A 81 20.68 -0.82 -14.29
C THR A 81 21.17 -1.52 -13.02
N GLY A 82 21.64 -2.77 -13.16
CA GLY A 82 22.13 -3.57 -12.04
C GLY A 82 21.04 -3.82 -11.01
N ASP A 83 21.39 -3.69 -9.73
CA ASP A 83 20.48 -3.94 -8.62
C ASP A 83 19.27 -2.98 -8.53
N ALA A 84 19.35 -1.82 -9.19
CA ALA A 84 18.26 -0.85 -9.26
C ALA A 84 17.27 -1.12 -10.40
N THR A 85 17.56 -2.07 -11.31
CA THR A 85 16.69 -2.38 -12.46
C THR A 85 15.32 -2.86 -11.99
N ASN A 86 14.25 -2.24 -12.48
CA ASN A 86 12.87 -2.56 -12.07
C ASN A 86 12.15 -3.50 -13.05
N PHE A 87 11.37 -4.44 -12.50
CA PHE A 87 10.55 -5.38 -13.26
C PHE A 87 9.14 -5.54 -12.69
N GLY A 88 8.21 -6.01 -13.53
CA GLY A 88 6.84 -6.32 -13.13
C GLY A 88 5.97 -5.07 -12.89
N ILE A 89 4.71 -5.30 -12.53
CA ILE A 89 3.71 -4.24 -12.30
C ILE A 89 4.00 -3.45 -11.03
N PHE A 90 4.77 -4.04 -10.12
CA PHE A 90 5.18 -3.39 -8.88
C PHE A 90 6.50 -2.62 -9.03
N LYS A 91 7.17 -2.68 -10.18
CA LYS A 91 8.54 -2.14 -10.38
C LYS A 91 9.54 -2.68 -9.33
N GLN A 92 9.50 -3.98 -9.03
CA GLN A 92 10.41 -4.60 -8.07
C GLN A 92 11.87 -4.46 -8.54
N ASN A 93 12.74 -3.93 -7.69
CA ASN A 93 14.16 -3.80 -8.04
C ASN A 93 14.90 -5.15 -7.94
N TRP A 94 15.94 -5.32 -8.76
CA TRP A 94 16.70 -6.57 -8.84
C TRP A 94 17.36 -6.97 -7.52
N TYR A 95 17.81 -6.00 -6.71
CA TYR A 95 18.33 -6.30 -5.37
C TYR A 95 17.32 -7.06 -4.53
N MET A 96 16.09 -6.58 -4.42
CA MET A 96 15.06 -7.25 -3.64
C MET A 96 14.79 -8.65 -4.22
N LEU A 97 14.58 -8.73 -5.53
CA LEU A 97 14.28 -9.99 -6.22
C LEU A 97 15.33 -11.07 -5.95
N ARG A 98 16.62 -10.79 -6.17
CA ARG A 98 17.69 -11.79 -6.03
C ARG A 98 18.01 -12.17 -4.57
N HIS A 99 17.49 -11.43 -3.59
CA HIS A 99 17.67 -11.71 -2.16
C HIS A 99 16.44 -12.31 -1.48
N SER A 100 15.28 -12.36 -2.14
CA SER A 100 14.06 -12.91 -1.55
C SER A 100 13.24 -13.82 -2.44
N ALA A 101 13.10 -13.53 -3.73
CA ALA A 101 12.22 -14.28 -4.62
C ALA A 101 12.82 -15.65 -4.93
N SER A 102 12.06 -16.73 -4.74
CA SER A 102 12.57 -18.10 -4.89
C SER A 102 13.15 -18.39 -6.28
N GLU A 103 12.63 -17.71 -7.31
CA GLU A 103 13.10 -17.85 -8.70
C GLU A 103 14.47 -17.19 -8.95
N PHE A 104 14.84 -16.18 -8.16
CA PHE A 104 16.06 -15.40 -8.34
C PHE A 104 17.03 -15.50 -7.17
N LEU A 105 16.67 -16.22 -6.12
CA LEU A 105 17.41 -16.25 -4.86
C LEU A 105 18.87 -16.69 -5.09
N GLY A 106 19.81 -15.82 -4.73
CA GLY A 106 21.25 -16.07 -4.85
C GLY A 106 21.85 -15.78 -6.22
N GLN A 107 21.05 -15.30 -7.18
CA GLN A 107 21.59 -14.82 -8.46
C GLN A 107 22.46 -13.57 -8.27
N SER A 108 23.37 -13.35 -9.22
CA SER A 108 24.28 -12.22 -9.21
C SER A 108 23.65 -10.95 -9.80
N VAL A 109 24.31 -9.81 -9.65
CA VAL A 109 23.92 -8.56 -10.33
C VAL A 109 23.98 -8.72 -11.86
N GLY A 110 24.90 -9.54 -12.37
CA GLY A 110 25.04 -9.81 -13.82
C GLY A 110 23.87 -10.60 -14.43
N ASP A 111 23.07 -11.26 -13.59
CA ASP A 111 21.92 -12.06 -14.00
C ASP A 111 20.63 -11.23 -14.12
N VAL A 112 20.71 -9.90 -13.97
CA VAL A 112 19.57 -8.97 -13.92
C VAL A 112 18.53 -9.16 -15.03
N LYS A 113 18.97 -9.55 -16.24
CA LYS A 113 18.07 -9.83 -17.37
C LYS A 113 17.04 -10.94 -17.07
N ASN A 114 17.33 -11.84 -16.14
CA ASN A 114 16.43 -12.92 -15.74
C ASN A 114 15.15 -12.37 -15.09
N GLY A 115 15.21 -11.20 -14.44
CA GLY A 115 14.03 -10.53 -13.88
C GLY A 115 13.01 -10.09 -14.93
N ALA A 116 13.39 -9.99 -16.21
CA ALA A 116 12.49 -9.56 -17.28
C ALA A 116 11.29 -10.51 -17.50
N ILE A 117 11.37 -11.77 -17.02
CA ILE A 117 10.24 -12.70 -17.07
C ILE A 117 9.00 -12.15 -16.35
N LEU A 118 9.19 -11.34 -15.30
CA LEU A 118 8.10 -10.72 -14.53
C LEU A 118 7.32 -9.69 -15.35
N ASN A 119 7.88 -9.16 -16.44
CA ASN A 119 7.18 -8.24 -17.32
C ASN A 119 6.08 -8.94 -18.16
N SER A 120 6.17 -10.27 -18.31
CA SER A 120 5.25 -11.08 -19.12
C SER A 120 4.50 -12.15 -18.34
N ASP A 121 4.97 -12.51 -17.14
CA ASP A 121 4.35 -13.53 -16.29
C ASP A 121 3.86 -12.90 -14.97
N LEU A 122 2.58 -12.56 -14.94
CA LEU A 122 1.94 -11.91 -13.80
C LEU A 122 1.93 -12.80 -12.54
N GLY A 123 1.80 -14.12 -12.71
CA GLY A 123 1.78 -15.04 -11.58
C GLY A 123 3.14 -15.09 -10.89
N LYS A 124 4.22 -15.11 -11.67
CA LYS A 124 5.59 -15.01 -11.14
C LYS A 124 5.88 -13.66 -10.49
N ASP A 125 5.38 -12.57 -11.06
CA ASP A 125 5.55 -11.22 -10.50
C ASP A 125 4.92 -11.10 -9.11
N ILE A 126 3.65 -11.51 -8.97
CA ILE A 126 2.95 -11.55 -7.68
C ILE A 126 3.66 -12.45 -6.69
N LYS A 127 4.06 -13.66 -7.11
CA LYS A 127 4.78 -14.58 -6.23
C LYS A 127 6.11 -13.97 -5.75
N ALA A 128 6.89 -13.35 -6.63
CA ALA A 128 8.16 -12.73 -6.28
C ALA A 128 7.98 -11.60 -5.24
N ARG A 129 6.91 -10.81 -5.37
CA ARG A 129 6.56 -9.78 -4.39
C ARG A 129 6.21 -10.38 -3.03
N HIS A 130 5.42 -11.45 -3.03
CA HIS A 130 5.00 -12.17 -1.83
C HIS A 130 6.19 -12.85 -1.13
N ASP A 131 7.10 -13.45 -1.89
CA ASP A 131 8.37 -14.00 -1.38
C ASP A 131 9.21 -12.89 -0.72
N GLY A 132 9.24 -11.70 -1.32
CA GLY A 132 9.87 -10.50 -0.78
C GLY A 132 9.37 -10.12 0.60
N GLU A 133 8.06 -9.97 0.73
CA GLU A 133 7.44 -9.65 2.02
C GLU A 133 7.63 -10.77 3.05
N ALA A 134 7.54 -12.05 2.64
CA ALA A 134 7.78 -13.18 3.53
C ALA A 134 9.23 -13.20 4.06
N LYS A 135 10.21 -12.81 3.23
CA LYS A 135 11.64 -12.80 3.59
C LYS A 135 12.01 -11.64 4.52
N PHE A 136 11.57 -10.43 4.19
CA PHE A 136 12.00 -9.20 4.86
C PHE A 136 11.01 -8.74 5.94
N GLY A 137 9.76 -9.21 5.90
CA GLY A 137 8.65 -8.58 6.60
C GLY A 137 8.20 -7.31 5.89
N PHE A 138 6.96 -6.90 6.15
CA PHE A 138 6.30 -5.80 5.43
C PHE A 138 7.10 -4.49 5.44
N ASP A 139 7.55 -4.02 6.60
CA ASP A 139 8.22 -2.72 6.71
C ASP A 139 9.58 -2.67 6.02
N VAL A 140 10.39 -3.71 6.18
CA VAL A 140 11.72 -3.78 5.54
C VAL A 140 11.57 -4.05 4.04
N TRP A 141 10.57 -4.82 3.63
CA TRP A 141 10.26 -4.99 2.21
C TRP A 141 9.88 -3.67 1.56
N PHE A 142 8.99 -2.87 2.17
CA PHE A 142 8.63 -1.54 1.65
C PHE A 142 9.84 -0.62 1.52
N ALA A 143 10.71 -0.64 2.52
CA ALA A 143 11.93 0.15 2.51
C ALA A 143 12.89 -0.28 1.39
N GLY A 144 13.12 -1.58 1.24
CA GLY A 144 13.97 -2.14 0.21
C GLY A 144 13.38 -2.02 -1.20
N HIS A 145 12.06 -2.11 -1.32
CA HIS A 145 11.32 -1.84 -2.55
C HIS A 145 11.55 -0.41 -3.00
N ARG A 146 11.40 0.54 -2.06
CA ARG A 146 11.60 1.96 -2.31
C ARG A 146 13.05 2.31 -2.63
N ASN A 147 14.02 1.89 -1.81
CA ASN A 147 15.39 2.42 -1.86
C ASN A 147 16.49 1.33 -1.84
N GLY A 148 16.17 0.14 -2.38
CA GLY A 148 17.11 -0.97 -2.54
C GLY A 148 17.79 -1.38 -1.23
N GLU A 149 19.05 -1.80 -1.32
CA GLU A 149 19.87 -2.19 -0.17
C GLU A 149 19.90 -1.14 0.95
N SER A 150 20.03 0.14 0.58
CA SER A 150 20.09 1.22 1.56
C SER A 150 18.78 1.39 2.34
N GLY A 151 17.64 1.10 1.69
CA GLY A 151 16.35 1.04 2.35
C GLY A 151 16.23 -0.14 3.31
N VAL A 152 16.71 -1.32 2.92
CA VAL A 152 16.76 -2.48 3.83
C VAL A 152 17.58 -2.18 5.08
N GLN A 153 18.71 -1.48 4.93
CA GLN A 153 19.59 -1.10 6.04
C GLN A 153 19.02 0.05 6.90
N ASN A 154 18.18 0.91 6.33
CA ASN A 154 17.59 2.05 7.02
C ASN A 154 16.10 2.22 6.68
N PRO A 155 15.21 1.40 7.27
CA PRO A 155 13.82 1.30 6.82
C PRO A 155 12.88 2.43 7.27
N ASN A 156 13.39 3.38 8.05
CA ASN A 156 12.56 4.37 8.76
C ASN A 156 12.78 5.82 8.30
N THR A 157 13.31 6.03 7.08
CA THR A 157 13.42 7.37 6.50
C THR A 157 12.04 7.98 6.22
N ASP A 158 11.99 9.31 6.14
CA ASP A 158 10.73 10.02 5.87
C ASP A 158 10.20 9.74 4.45
N ASP A 159 11.08 9.53 3.47
CA ASP A 159 10.70 9.11 2.12
C ASP A 159 10.03 7.73 2.11
N ILE A 160 10.61 6.75 2.81
CA ILE A 160 10.03 5.40 2.92
C ILE A 160 8.67 5.45 3.63
N LYS A 161 8.57 6.23 4.72
CA LYS A 161 7.29 6.43 5.42
C LYS A 161 6.24 7.04 4.50
N ARG A 162 6.59 8.08 3.74
CA ARG A 162 5.67 8.74 2.78
C ARG A 162 5.20 7.76 1.71
N TYR A 163 6.10 6.97 1.14
CA TYR A 163 5.76 5.96 0.13
C TYR A 163 4.81 4.88 0.70
N ARG A 164 5.12 4.33 1.87
CA ARG A 164 4.26 3.34 2.55
C ARG A 164 2.88 3.91 2.88
N ASP A 165 2.84 5.12 3.41
CA ASP A 165 1.60 5.82 3.75
C ASP A 165 0.73 6.11 2.52
N ALA A 166 1.35 6.42 1.38
CA ALA A 166 0.65 6.60 0.11
C ALA A 166 -0.02 5.29 -0.34
N VAL A 167 0.70 4.16 -0.27
CA VAL A 167 0.12 2.85 -0.60
C VAL A 167 -1.00 2.47 0.37
N GLN A 168 -0.82 2.68 1.67
CA GLN A 168 -1.87 2.40 2.65
C GLN A 168 -3.11 3.27 2.41
N TRP A 169 -2.93 4.53 2.02
CA TRP A 169 -4.05 5.38 1.63
C TRP A 169 -4.77 4.83 0.41
N ILE A 170 -4.06 4.47 -0.67
CA ILE A 170 -4.65 3.87 -1.88
C ILE A 170 -5.43 2.59 -1.51
N LYS A 171 -4.84 1.71 -0.70
CA LYS A 171 -5.48 0.50 -0.22
C LYS A 171 -6.79 0.80 0.51
N SER A 172 -6.79 1.80 1.42
CA SER A 172 -8.01 2.21 2.13
C SER A 172 -9.11 2.71 1.19
N GLN A 173 -8.75 3.33 0.07
CA GLN A 173 -9.72 3.76 -0.93
C GLN A 173 -10.32 2.58 -1.69
N ILE A 174 -9.48 1.61 -2.11
CA ILE A 174 -9.94 0.37 -2.75
C ILE A 174 -10.89 -0.39 -1.83
N GLU A 175 -10.56 -0.51 -0.55
CA GLU A 175 -11.36 -1.26 0.43
C GLU A 175 -12.60 -0.51 0.94
N SER A 176 -12.70 0.80 0.68
CA SER A 176 -13.85 1.61 1.09
C SER A 176 -15.16 1.20 0.41
N ASN A 177 -15.08 0.58 -0.77
CA ASN A 177 -16.23 0.07 -1.50
C ASN A 177 -15.81 -1.05 -2.46
N LYS A 178 -16.49 -2.20 -2.38
CA LYS A 178 -16.15 -3.39 -3.18
C LYS A 178 -16.09 -3.14 -4.69
N LYS A 179 -16.84 -2.15 -5.20
CA LYS A 179 -16.78 -1.77 -6.62
C LYS A 179 -15.37 -1.34 -7.08
N TYR A 180 -14.56 -0.78 -6.19
CA TYR A 180 -13.23 -0.27 -6.55
C TYR A 180 -12.19 -1.37 -6.77
N GLU A 181 -12.49 -2.61 -6.38
CA GLU A 181 -11.66 -3.77 -6.72
C GLU A 181 -11.86 -4.24 -8.18
N SER A 182 -12.89 -3.75 -8.88
CA SER A 182 -13.25 -4.23 -10.21
C SER A 182 -13.65 -3.15 -11.22
N ASP A 183 -13.79 -1.89 -10.80
CA ASP A 183 -14.06 -0.76 -11.70
C ASP A 183 -12.77 -0.11 -12.25
N ASP A 184 -12.94 0.87 -13.14
CA ASP A 184 -11.85 1.59 -13.81
C ASP A 184 -11.27 2.75 -12.97
N THR A 185 -11.67 2.88 -11.70
CA THR A 185 -11.20 3.96 -10.83
C THR A 185 -9.75 3.69 -10.38
N ARG A 186 -8.83 4.57 -10.77
CA ARG A 186 -7.48 4.64 -10.19
C ARG A 186 -7.48 5.64 -9.05
N PHE A 187 -6.93 5.27 -7.90
CA PHE A 187 -6.54 6.20 -6.84
C PHE A 187 -5.03 6.47 -6.92
N TRP A 188 -4.63 7.70 -6.64
CA TRP A 188 -3.23 8.10 -6.79
C TRP A 188 -2.80 9.06 -5.69
N VAL A 189 -1.50 9.05 -5.41
CA VAL A 189 -0.80 9.99 -4.55
C VAL A 189 0.45 10.43 -5.27
N ASP A 190 0.76 11.72 -5.23
CA ASP A 190 1.99 12.29 -5.77
C ASP A 190 3.17 11.98 -4.83
N VAL A 191 3.93 10.96 -5.22
CA VAL A 191 5.17 10.55 -4.57
C VAL A 191 6.30 10.75 -5.57
N THR A 192 7.29 11.56 -5.19
CA THR A 192 8.45 11.85 -6.03
C THR A 192 9.20 10.56 -6.39
N ALA A 193 9.56 10.39 -7.66
CA ALA A 193 10.37 9.25 -8.10
C ALA A 193 11.82 9.34 -7.59
N ILE A 194 12.47 8.19 -7.39
CA ILE A 194 13.89 8.06 -7.08
C ILE A 194 14.58 7.05 -8.00
#